data_AF-A0A956BLE7-F1
#
_entry.id   AF-A0A956BLE7-F1
#
_cell.length_a   1.000
_cell.length_b   1.000
_cell.length_c   1.000
_cell.angle_alpha   90.00
_cell.angle_beta   90.00
_cell.angle_gamma   90.00
#
_symmetry.space_group_name_H-M   'P 1'
#
loop_
_entity.id
_entity.type
_entity.pdbx_description
1 polymer ?
#
loop_
_entity_poly.entity_id
_entity_poly.type
_entity_poly.pdbx_seq_one_letter_code
_entity_poly.pdbx_strand_id
1 'polypeptide(L)'
;MRVLVLLLAGCAPLTGMGVRDDAPRPEALRLTGQDGLLISEVMDHPTNGYKYVEICNRSTASVDLTGVSLERFANGNTEGSGVGLDGVLDSGQSLVIIGSSGEDVFQQDFGVPASLASSIVSGNGDDVYRLIGPDGVIDVFGVLGVDGSGEPWEYTDSVAHRAETVGLGSATFAMGQWEIQPGVNGTPFACGDPIPEPEPEPEPQLGTLMITEVMDHSSQSSVKYVEICNRSQHTVSLANARIERYTNGADVPASASLDPVLLAPGQAHVVVNTSGAPDFAALYGFPAQQLSDIATGNGDDAYALVVNGELVDLFGVVGTDGTGQPWEYTDRVGVRVDDAFLGRAIWEGSEWAIGDMALATPGACQGDLVIPTDPDPTDPGDCPDGDGDGYGSCIDCNDFDASIHPGAIEVCDGIDNDCDGVRPEGDEDANNDGMMDCEVCDEEGLWVPTRNLYGEALKSYLRSYASNVSCGWNSSRRVMFGRIDAHNGRVDCVYTDEDAPARFDTSTGNLNTEHTWPQSLGASAWPAKCDLHHLYPTDAVANSSRSSHPFGVPSAGTVTWERDGS
;
A
#
# COMPACT_ATOMS: atom_id res chain seq x y z
N MET A 1 24.13 -12.40 19.33
CA MET A 1 23.26 -11.21 19.36
C MET A 1 22.64 -10.88 17.99
N ARG A 2 22.53 -11.87 17.08
CA ARG A 2 21.66 -11.84 15.89
C ARG A 2 20.34 -12.62 16.09
N VAL A 3 20.15 -13.22 17.27
CA VAL A 3 19.05 -14.15 17.55
C VAL A 3 17.92 -13.50 18.37
N LEU A 4 18.13 -12.32 18.97
CA LEU A 4 17.12 -11.68 19.82
C LEU A 4 16.17 -10.73 19.07
N VAL A 5 16.44 -10.41 17.79
CA VAL A 5 15.55 -9.56 16.96
C VAL A 5 14.64 -10.43 16.07
N LEU A 6 15.03 -11.68 15.81
CA LEU A 6 14.26 -12.62 14.96
C LEU A 6 13.14 -13.36 15.69
N LEU A 7 13.07 -13.28 17.02
CA LEU A 7 12.00 -13.93 17.81
C LEU A 7 10.88 -12.98 18.24
N LEU A 8 11.02 -11.70 17.89
CA LEU A 8 10.02 -10.66 18.13
C LEU A 8 9.31 -10.18 16.86
N ALA A 9 9.91 -10.41 15.70
CA ALA A 9 9.28 -10.22 14.41
C ALA A 9 8.75 -11.57 13.94
N GLY A 10 7.49 -11.88 14.24
CA GLY A 10 6.79 -13.04 13.72
C GLY A 10 6.49 -12.97 12.21
N CYS A 11 7.44 -12.51 11.39
CA CYS A 11 7.26 -12.43 9.94
C CYS A 11 8.51 -12.94 9.21
N ALA A 12 8.80 -14.22 9.42
CA ALA A 12 9.34 -15.07 8.37
C ALA A 12 8.68 -16.44 8.53
N PRO A 13 8.03 -17.01 7.50
CA PRO A 13 7.68 -18.41 7.56
C PRO A 13 8.97 -19.21 7.69
N LEU A 14 9.13 -19.90 8.82
CA LEU A 14 10.04 -21.03 8.92
C LEU A 14 9.53 -22.08 7.92
N THR A 15 10.04 -22.04 6.69
CA THR A 15 9.89 -23.13 5.72
C THR A 15 10.72 -24.31 6.21
N GLY A 16 10.10 -25.13 7.05
CA GLY A 16 10.69 -26.38 7.50
C GLY A 16 10.12 -26.89 8.82
N MET A 17 8.82 -27.18 8.87
CA MET A 17 8.23 -28.42 9.43
C MET A 17 6.71 -28.27 9.62
N GLY A 18 5.92 -28.94 8.78
CA GLY A 18 4.65 -29.58 9.17
C GLY A 18 3.33 -28.78 9.17
N VAL A 19 2.75 -28.54 7.99
CA VAL A 19 1.28 -28.54 7.64
C VAL A 19 0.33 -27.71 8.53
N ARG A 20 -0.34 -26.66 8.03
CA ARG A 20 -1.57 -26.74 7.20
C ARG A 20 -1.73 -25.52 6.28
N ASP A 21 -1.61 -25.81 4.99
CA ASP A 21 -2.10 -25.06 3.83
C ASP A 21 -3.57 -25.45 3.63
N ASP A 22 -4.51 -24.50 3.72
CA ASP A 22 -5.91 -24.63 3.24
C ASP A 22 -6.54 -23.24 2.96
N ALA A 23 -5.72 -22.23 2.67
CA ALA A 23 -6.20 -21.01 2.03
C ALA A 23 -6.13 -21.21 0.50
N PRO A 24 -7.15 -20.83 -0.29
CA PRO A 24 -7.03 -20.88 -1.74
C PRO A 24 -5.82 -20.03 -2.16
N ARG A 25 -4.86 -20.67 -2.82
CA ARG A 25 -3.69 -20.01 -3.40
C ARG A 25 -4.17 -18.86 -4.28
N PRO A 26 -3.65 -17.62 -4.12
CA PRO A 26 -3.89 -16.60 -5.12
C PRO A 26 -3.45 -17.15 -6.48
N GLU A 27 -4.28 -16.92 -7.49
CA GLU A 27 -4.01 -17.37 -8.85
C GLU A 27 -2.59 -16.95 -9.24
N ALA A 28 -1.80 -17.89 -9.78
CA ALA A 28 -0.49 -17.59 -10.32
C ALA A 28 -0.64 -16.46 -11.36
N LEU A 29 -0.05 -15.30 -11.03
CA LEU A 29 -0.04 -14.12 -11.89
C LEU A 29 0.56 -14.50 -13.25
N ARG A 30 -0.12 -14.12 -14.33
CA ARG A 30 0.29 -14.43 -15.70
C ARG A 30 1.45 -13.54 -16.12
N LEU A 31 2.61 -14.15 -16.36
CA LEU A 31 3.87 -13.47 -16.68
C LEU A 31 3.82 -12.76 -18.04
N THR A 32 3.59 -11.45 -18.02
CA THR A 32 3.81 -10.56 -19.17
C THR A 32 4.84 -9.49 -18.81
N GLY A 33 5.32 -8.68 -19.76
CA GLY A 33 6.33 -7.63 -19.51
C GLY A 33 5.95 -6.54 -18.49
N GLN A 34 4.83 -6.68 -17.78
CA GLN A 34 4.31 -5.77 -16.76
C GLN A 34 4.62 -6.20 -15.31
N ASP A 35 5.29 -7.33 -15.08
CA ASP A 35 5.53 -7.87 -13.72
C ASP A 35 6.89 -7.46 -13.11
N GLY A 36 7.41 -6.29 -13.47
CA GLY A 36 8.64 -5.72 -12.89
C GLY A 36 9.96 -6.45 -13.20
N LEU A 37 9.93 -7.56 -13.95
CA LEU A 37 11.11 -8.28 -14.39
C LEU A 37 11.77 -7.59 -15.59
N LEU A 38 13.05 -7.25 -15.49
CA LEU A 38 13.78 -6.52 -16.54
C LEU A 38 15.27 -6.86 -16.59
N ILE A 39 15.94 -6.51 -17.69
CA ILE A 39 17.40 -6.52 -17.78
C ILE A 39 17.90 -5.22 -17.14
N SER A 40 18.59 -5.32 -16.01
CA SER A 40 19.09 -4.17 -15.26
C SER A 40 20.51 -3.79 -15.64
N GLU A 41 21.31 -4.76 -16.08
CA GLU A 41 22.73 -4.52 -16.37
C GLU A 41 23.27 -5.44 -17.48
N VAL A 42 24.11 -4.90 -18.36
CA VAL A 42 24.84 -5.66 -19.39
C VAL A 42 26.30 -5.23 -19.36
N MET A 43 27.22 -6.16 -19.19
CA MET A 43 28.63 -5.86 -18.94
C MET A 43 29.56 -6.59 -19.91
N ASP A 44 30.48 -5.82 -20.51
CA ASP A 44 31.67 -6.32 -21.19
C ASP A 44 32.93 -5.78 -20.50
N HIS A 45 33.53 -6.57 -19.60
CA HIS A 45 34.59 -6.07 -18.76
C HIS A 45 35.91 -5.84 -19.54
N PRO A 46 36.52 -4.64 -19.47
CA PRO A 46 37.66 -4.24 -20.32
C PRO A 46 38.96 -5.03 -20.10
N THR A 47 39.25 -5.42 -18.85
CA THR A 47 40.56 -6.01 -18.49
C THR A 47 40.47 -7.42 -17.89
N ASN A 48 39.51 -7.66 -17.01
CA ASN A 48 39.30 -8.94 -16.34
C ASN A 48 38.50 -9.95 -17.18
N GLY A 49 37.89 -9.50 -18.28
CA GLY A 49 37.36 -10.36 -19.34
C GLY A 49 36.11 -11.17 -19.01
N TYR A 50 35.51 -10.98 -17.82
CA TYR A 50 34.17 -11.50 -17.56
C TYR A 50 33.10 -10.64 -18.23
N LYS A 51 32.00 -11.29 -18.58
CA LYS A 51 30.85 -10.68 -19.22
C LYS A 51 29.63 -11.20 -18.50
N TYR A 52 28.66 -10.35 -18.22
CA TYR A 52 27.42 -10.81 -17.61
C TYR A 52 26.23 -9.99 -18.07
N VAL A 53 25.05 -10.58 -17.86
CA VAL A 53 23.76 -9.91 -17.95
C VAL A 53 23.08 -10.10 -16.61
N GLU A 54 22.60 -9.00 -16.05
CA GLU A 54 21.77 -9.01 -14.85
C GLU A 54 20.30 -8.86 -15.22
N ILE A 55 19.49 -9.73 -14.61
CA ILE A 55 18.03 -9.64 -14.61
C ILE A 55 17.60 -9.29 -13.19
N CYS A 56 16.70 -8.33 -13.06
CA CYS A 56 16.25 -7.80 -11.79
C CYS A 56 14.73 -7.88 -11.71
N ASN A 57 14.21 -8.27 -10.53
CA ASN A 57 12.80 -8.19 -10.21
C ASN A 57 12.51 -6.91 -9.42
N ARG A 58 12.04 -5.86 -10.10
CA ARG A 58 11.62 -4.59 -9.48
C ARG A 58 10.16 -4.57 -9.05
N SER A 59 9.43 -5.68 -9.17
CA SER A 59 8.05 -5.75 -8.65
C SER A 59 8.03 -5.91 -7.13
N THR A 60 6.87 -5.69 -6.53
CA THR A 60 6.59 -5.93 -5.10
C THR A 60 6.39 -7.42 -4.77
N ALA A 61 6.30 -8.29 -5.79
CA ALA A 61 6.01 -9.71 -5.64
C ALA A 61 7.17 -10.60 -6.10
N SER A 62 7.20 -11.86 -5.65
CA SER A 62 8.13 -12.86 -6.17
C SER A 62 7.70 -13.35 -7.55
N VAL A 63 8.67 -13.53 -8.46
CA VAL A 63 8.44 -13.94 -9.85
C VAL A 63 8.97 -15.36 -10.07
N ASP A 64 8.12 -16.27 -10.57
CA ASP A 64 8.53 -17.60 -11.02
C ASP A 64 9.16 -17.51 -12.42
N LEU A 65 10.41 -17.95 -12.57
CA LEU A 65 11.15 -17.88 -13.83
C LEU A 65 10.88 -19.08 -14.75
N THR A 66 9.98 -19.99 -14.39
CA THR A 66 9.64 -21.16 -15.20
C THR A 66 9.17 -20.75 -16.60
N GLY A 67 9.93 -21.16 -17.62
CA GLY A 67 9.63 -20.84 -19.02
C GLY A 67 10.17 -19.49 -19.49
N VAL A 68 10.90 -18.78 -18.63
CA VAL A 68 11.65 -17.57 -18.99
C VAL A 68 13.02 -17.96 -19.56
N SER A 69 13.53 -17.23 -20.54
CA SER A 69 14.84 -17.43 -21.13
C SER A 69 15.51 -16.11 -21.50
N LEU A 70 16.84 -16.07 -21.40
CA LEU A 70 17.66 -14.99 -21.93
C LEU A 70 18.24 -15.42 -23.28
N GLU A 71 17.97 -14.66 -24.34
CA GLU A 71 18.49 -14.88 -25.69
C GLU A 71 19.49 -13.81 -26.11
N ARG A 72 20.61 -14.20 -26.72
CA ARG A 72 21.57 -13.30 -27.38
C ARG A 72 21.43 -13.39 -28.89
N PHE A 73 21.47 -12.25 -29.56
CA PHE A 73 21.48 -12.13 -31.02
C PHE A 73 22.77 -11.46 -31.46
N ALA A 74 23.63 -12.24 -32.10
CA ALA A 74 24.98 -11.79 -32.38
C ALA A 74 25.08 -10.98 -33.68
N ASN A 75 25.84 -9.89 -33.69
CA ASN A 75 26.23 -9.14 -34.90
C ASN A 75 25.05 -8.81 -35.85
N GLY A 76 23.94 -8.29 -35.29
CA GLY A 76 22.75 -7.92 -36.07
C GLY A 76 21.92 -9.08 -36.62
N ASN A 77 22.11 -10.31 -36.12
CA ASN A 77 21.23 -11.43 -36.47
C ASN A 77 19.81 -11.24 -35.91
N THR A 78 18.82 -11.84 -36.59
CA THR A 78 17.41 -11.89 -36.13
C THR A 78 17.04 -13.22 -35.48
N GLU A 79 17.94 -14.21 -35.53
CA GLU A 79 17.84 -15.48 -34.82
C GLU A 79 18.93 -15.53 -33.74
N GLY A 80 18.53 -15.88 -32.52
CA GLY A 80 19.38 -15.86 -31.34
C GLY A 80 19.66 -17.26 -30.79
N SER A 81 20.48 -17.31 -29.75
CA SER A 81 20.67 -18.50 -28.93
C SER A 81 20.39 -18.13 -27.48
N GLY A 82 19.73 -19.02 -26.74
CA GLY A 82 19.24 -18.71 -25.40
C GLY A 82 19.61 -19.71 -24.33
N VAL A 83 19.47 -19.26 -23.09
CA VAL A 83 19.55 -20.08 -21.88
C VAL A 83 18.23 -19.95 -21.11
N GLY A 84 17.67 -21.10 -20.72
CA GLY A 84 16.49 -21.13 -19.86
C GLY A 84 16.84 -20.69 -18.45
N LEU A 85 15.92 -19.95 -17.84
CA LEU A 85 15.97 -19.56 -16.45
C LEU A 85 14.98 -20.43 -15.66
N ASP A 86 15.26 -20.65 -14.38
CA ASP A 86 14.39 -21.39 -13.47
C ASP A 86 14.49 -20.84 -12.04
N GLY A 87 13.58 -21.31 -11.19
CA GLY A 87 13.47 -20.87 -9.80
C GLY A 87 12.56 -19.66 -9.61
N VAL A 88 12.57 -19.13 -8.39
CA VAL A 88 11.79 -17.97 -7.98
C VAL A 88 12.75 -16.83 -7.67
N LEU A 89 12.48 -15.65 -8.21
CA LEU A 89 13.23 -14.42 -7.95
C LEU A 89 12.37 -13.50 -7.09
N ASP A 90 12.73 -13.31 -5.83
CA ASP A 90 11.94 -12.46 -4.91
C ASP A 90 12.03 -10.98 -5.28
N SER A 91 11.11 -10.17 -4.75
CA SER A 91 11.12 -8.71 -4.91
C SER A 91 12.48 -8.12 -4.53
N GLY A 92 13.02 -7.25 -5.38
CA GLY A 92 14.31 -6.59 -5.20
C GLY A 92 15.53 -7.48 -5.41
N GLN A 93 15.36 -8.74 -5.83
CA GLN A 93 16.49 -9.63 -6.12
C GLN A 93 16.93 -9.58 -7.59
N SER A 94 18.22 -9.84 -7.80
CA SER A 94 18.80 -10.00 -9.13
C SER A 94 19.29 -11.43 -9.39
N LEU A 95 19.13 -11.86 -10.64
CA LEU A 95 19.77 -13.04 -11.22
C LEU A 95 20.90 -12.58 -12.15
N VAL A 96 22.15 -12.93 -11.81
CA VAL A 96 23.33 -12.59 -12.63
C VAL A 96 23.74 -13.80 -13.46
N ILE A 97 23.70 -13.65 -14.78
CA ILE A 97 24.08 -14.68 -15.75
C ILE A 97 25.43 -14.30 -16.35
N ILE A 98 26.47 -15.06 -16.04
CA ILE A 98 27.84 -14.79 -16.47
C ILE A 98 28.24 -15.68 -17.65
N GLY A 99 29.10 -15.15 -18.51
CA GLY A 99 29.81 -15.94 -19.51
C GLY A 99 30.64 -17.04 -18.87
N SER A 100 30.72 -18.21 -19.51
CA SER A 100 31.52 -19.35 -19.00
C SER A 100 33.03 -19.09 -18.86
N SER A 101 33.50 -17.91 -19.27
CA SER A 101 34.87 -17.43 -19.04
C SER A 101 34.84 -16.27 -18.04
N GLY A 102 35.64 -16.36 -16.99
CA GLY A 102 35.83 -15.28 -16.02
C GLY A 102 35.08 -15.43 -14.70
N GLU A 103 34.40 -16.57 -14.46
CA GLU A 103 33.69 -16.86 -13.19
C GLU A 103 34.58 -16.70 -11.95
N ASP A 104 35.78 -17.29 -11.96
CA ASP A 104 36.72 -17.19 -10.84
C ASP A 104 37.12 -15.72 -10.56
N VAL A 105 37.30 -14.92 -11.62
CA VAL A 105 37.71 -13.52 -11.52
C VAL A 105 36.54 -12.65 -11.08
N PHE A 106 35.34 -12.91 -11.58
CA PHE A 106 34.12 -12.25 -11.12
C PHE A 106 33.90 -12.50 -9.62
N GLN A 107 34.01 -13.75 -9.17
CA GLN A 107 33.88 -14.07 -7.76
C GLN A 107 34.96 -13.40 -6.91
N GLN A 108 36.18 -13.24 -7.45
CA GLN A 108 37.25 -12.51 -6.78
C GLN A 108 36.95 -11.01 -6.65
N ASP A 109 36.41 -10.39 -7.69
CA ASP A 109 36.12 -8.96 -7.73
C ASP A 109 34.91 -8.58 -6.87
N PHE A 110 33.84 -9.38 -6.90
CA PHE A 110 32.58 -9.07 -6.20
C PHE A 110 32.37 -9.83 -4.89
N GLY A 111 33.21 -10.83 -4.60
CA GLY A 111 33.13 -11.63 -3.37
C GLY A 111 31.98 -12.64 -3.33
N VAL A 112 31.19 -12.74 -4.40
CA VAL A 112 30.06 -13.66 -4.57
C VAL A 112 30.09 -14.30 -5.96
N PRO A 113 29.73 -15.58 -6.11
CA PRO A 113 29.59 -16.20 -7.42
C PRO A 113 28.38 -15.64 -8.17
N ALA A 114 28.41 -15.67 -9.51
CA ALA A 114 27.24 -15.41 -10.33
C ALA A 114 26.15 -16.47 -10.08
N SER A 115 24.88 -16.13 -10.38
CA SER A 115 23.75 -17.03 -10.17
C SER A 115 23.75 -18.19 -11.17
N LEU A 116 24.14 -17.92 -12.41
CA LEU A 116 24.18 -18.91 -13.50
C LEU A 116 25.34 -18.63 -14.45
N ALA A 117 26.02 -19.68 -14.89
CA ALA A 117 27.01 -19.62 -15.96
C ALA A 117 26.42 -20.10 -17.29
N SER A 118 26.63 -19.35 -18.37
CA SER A 118 26.14 -19.70 -19.70
C SER A 118 27.08 -19.23 -20.81
N SER A 119 27.35 -20.08 -21.79
CA SER A 119 28.15 -19.71 -22.97
C SER A 119 27.44 -18.70 -23.88
N ILE A 120 26.14 -18.46 -23.66
CA ILE A 120 25.36 -17.46 -24.41
C ILE A 120 25.81 -16.04 -24.07
N VAL A 121 26.23 -15.79 -22.82
CA VAL A 121 26.72 -14.48 -22.39
C VAL A 121 28.19 -14.33 -22.78
N SER A 122 28.40 -14.24 -24.08
CA SER A 122 29.73 -14.09 -24.69
C SER A 122 29.83 -12.81 -25.53
N GLY A 123 28.93 -11.86 -25.31
CA GLY A 123 28.78 -10.73 -26.21
C GLY A 123 29.95 -9.76 -26.20
N ASN A 124 30.27 -9.14 -27.33
CA ASN A 124 31.48 -8.34 -27.52
C ASN A 124 31.21 -6.84 -27.62
N GLY A 125 30.17 -6.36 -26.93
CA GLY A 125 29.84 -4.94 -26.83
C GLY A 125 28.82 -4.43 -27.87
N ASP A 126 28.44 -5.26 -28.85
CA ASP A 126 27.58 -4.87 -29.98
C ASP A 126 26.37 -5.80 -30.17
N ASP A 127 26.18 -6.75 -29.25
CA ASP A 127 25.12 -7.75 -29.35
C ASP A 127 23.84 -7.37 -28.60
N VAL A 128 22.71 -7.90 -29.09
CA VAL A 128 21.39 -7.67 -28.51
C VAL A 128 21.05 -8.81 -27.54
N TYR A 129 20.45 -8.47 -26.41
CA TYR A 129 19.88 -9.44 -25.47
C TYR A 129 18.36 -9.25 -25.33
N ARG A 130 17.60 -10.35 -25.32
CA ARG A 130 16.17 -10.36 -25.03
C ARG A 130 15.85 -11.29 -23.88
N LEU A 131 15.01 -10.80 -22.98
CA LEU A 131 14.36 -11.61 -21.97
C LEU A 131 13.00 -12.06 -22.52
N ILE A 132 12.78 -13.36 -22.61
CA ILE A 132 11.60 -13.95 -23.26
C ILE A 132 10.88 -14.82 -22.24
N GLY A 133 9.60 -14.49 -21.99
CA GLY A 133 8.69 -15.30 -21.19
C GLY A 133 7.79 -16.20 -22.03
N PRO A 134 6.88 -16.95 -21.39
CA PRO A 134 5.94 -17.83 -22.07
C PRO A 134 4.98 -17.08 -23.02
N ASP A 135 4.65 -15.84 -22.71
CA ASP A 135 3.68 -15.02 -23.46
C ASP A 135 4.31 -13.99 -24.41
N GLY A 136 5.65 -13.90 -24.47
CA GLY A 136 6.34 -13.00 -25.39
C GLY A 136 7.63 -12.39 -24.83
N VAL A 137 8.03 -11.24 -25.39
CA VAL A 137 9.22 -10.50 -24.93
C VAL A 137 8.89 -9.74 -23.67
N ILE A 138 9.67 -9.97 -22.62
CA ILE A 138 9.60 -9.25 -21.36
C ILE A 138 10.43 -7.96 -21.46
N ASP A 139 11.69 -8.08 -21.88
CA ASP A 139 12.59 -6.92 -21.99
C ASP A 139 13.64 -7.10 -23.10
N VAL A 140 14.24 -6.00 -23.55
CA VAL A 140 15.31 -6.00 -24.57
C VAL A 140 16.40 -4.96 -24.29
N PHE A 141 17.64 -5.36 -24.50
CA PHE A 141 18.80 -4.47 -24.63
C PHE A 141 19.34 -4.55 -26.06
N GLY A 142 19.37 -3.41 -26.76
CA GLY A 142 19.78 -3.27 -28.15
C GLY A 142 18.64 -3.45 -29.18
N VAL A 143 18.92 -3.15 -30.44
CA VAL A 143 17.93 -3.19 -31.53
C VAL A 143 18.06 -4.48 -32.33
N LEU A 144 17.04 -5.35 -32.27
CA LEU A 144 17.04 -6.63 -32.99
C LEU A 144 17.25 -6.44 -34.51
N GLY A 145 18.17 -7.20 -35.09
CA GLY A 145 18.51 -7.11 -36.51
C GLY A 145 19.51 -6.01 -36.87
N VAL A 146 20.03 -5.27 -35.87
CA VAL A 146 21.04 -4.22 -36.03
C VAL A 146 22.32 -4.65 -35.32
N ASP A 147 23.45 -4.48 -36.00
CA ASP A 147 24.78 -4.62 -35.39
C ASP A 147 25.06 -3.38 -34.54
N GLY A 148 25.34 -3.56 -33.25
CA GLY A 148 25.54 -2.47 -32.29
C GLY A 148 26.82 -1.68 -32.49
N SER A 149 27.75 -2.13 -33.34
CA SER A 149 29.01 -1.44 -33.61
C SER A 149 28.79 0.01 -34.08
N GLY A 150 29.18 0.99 -33.27
CA GLY A 150 29.00 2.42 -33.54
C GLY A 150 27.59 2.96 -33.29
N GLU A 151 26.67 2.14 -32.78
CA GLU A 151 25.35 2.57 -32.35
C GLU A 151 25.40 3.18 -30.94
N PRO A 152 24.43 4.02 -30.54
CA PRO A 152 24.41 4.65 -29.21
C PRO A 152 24.38 3.68 -28.03
N TRP A 153 24.03 2.41 -28.28
CA TRP A 153 23.89 1.35 -27.29
C TRP A 153 25.07 0.37 -27.28
N GLU A 154 26.15 0.68 -28.02
CA GLU A 154 27.41 -0.07 -27.94
C GLU A 154 27.98 -0.01 -26.52
N TYR A 155 28.28 -1.17 -25.94
CA TYR A 155 28.77 -1.35 -24.57
C TYR A 155 30.14 -2.04 -24.52
N THR A 156 30.91 -2.02 -25.62
CA THR A 156 32.29 -2.53 -25.68
C THR A 156 33.11 -1.95 -24.54
N ASP A 157 33.81 -2.80 -23.78
CA ASP A 157 34.66 -2.40 -22.65
C ASP A 157 33.94 -1.53 -21.59
N SER A 158 32.63 -1.70 -21.48
CA SER A 158 31.72 -0.85 -20.71
C SER A 158 30.66 -1.68 -19.97
N VAL A 159 30.01 -1.02 -19.01
CA VAL A 159 28.76 -1.49 -18.41
C VAL A 159 27.60 -0.61 -18.87
N ALA A 160 26.50 -1.24 -19.26
CA ALA A 160 25.23 -0.59 -19.52
C ALA A 160 24.30 -0.84 -18.33
N HIS A 161 23.87 0.23 -17.66
CA HIS A 161 22.94 0.20 -16.54
C HIS A 161 21.57 0.70 -16.96
N ARG A 162 20.52 0.02 -16.50
CA ARG A 162 19.14 0.48 -16.62
C ARG A 162 18.91 1.62 -15.62
N ALA A 163 18.30 2.72 -16.05
CA ALA A 163 17.95 3.83 -15.18
C ALA A 163 17.09 3.36 -13.98
N GLU A 164 17.36 3.90 -12.80
CA GLU A 164 16.64 3.55 -11.56
C GLU A 164 15.13 3.84 -11.65
N THR A 165 14.73 4.83 -12.46
CA THR A 165 13.32 5.17 -12.70
C THR A 165 12.55 4.18 -13.58
N VAL A 166 13.23 3.18 -14.17
CA VAL A 166 12.59 2.20 -15.06
C VAL A 166 12.24 0.94 -14.27
N GLY A 167 10.95 0.76 -13.98
CA GLY A 167 10.46 -0.36 -13.16
C GLY A 167 9.96 -1.55 -13.95
N LEU A 168 9.72 -1.36 -15.26
CA LEU A 168 9.12 -2.37 -16.13
C LEU A 168 10.04 -2.70 -17.31
N GLY A 169 9.98 -3.97 -17.72
CA GLY A 169 10.57 -4.44 -18.97
C GLY A 169 9.86 -3.85 -20.19
N SER A 170 10.56 -3.78 -21.31
CA SER A 170 9.99 -3.31 -22.58
C SER A 170 10.36 -4.26 -23.71
N ALA A 171 9.38 -4.66 -24.52
CA ALA A 171 9.63 -5.43 -25.73
C ALA A 171 10.38 -4.63 -26.83
N THR A 172 10.52 -3.31 -26.67
CA THR A 172 11.20 -2.42 -27.61
C THR A 172 12.32 -1.64 -26.92
N PHE A 173 13.50 -1.59 -27.54
CA PHE A 173 14.64 -0.89 -26.99
C PHE A 173 14.48 0.63 -27.06
N ALA A 174 14.77 1.31 -25.96
CA ALA A 174 14.80 2.76 -25.87
C ALA A 174 16.07 3.24 -25.17
N MET A 175 16.96 3.91 -25.89
CA MET A 175 18.24 4.37 -25.34
C MET A 175 18.10 5.29 -24.12
N GLY A 176 16.99 6.04 -24.01
CA GLY A 176 16.73 6.90 -22.85
C GLY A 176 16.52 6.16 -21.53
N GLN A 177 16.40 4.83 -21.54
CA GLN A 177 16.30 3.99 -20.34
C GLN A 177 17.66 3.48 -19.85
N TRP A 178 18.75 3.79 -20.56
CA TRP A 178 20.05 3.18 -20.34
C TRP A 178 21.15 4.23 -20.22
N GLU A 179 22.09 3.99 -19.31
CA GLU A 179 23.34 4.72 -19.18
C GLU A 179 24.51 3.76 -19.42
N ILE A 180 25.43 4.13 -20.31
CA ILE A 180 26.61 3.32 -20.63
C ILE A 180 27.85 4.00 -20.09
N GLN A 181 28.58 3.29 -19.23
CA GLN A 181 29.76 3.77 -18.53
C GLN A 181 31.00 2.97 -18.93
N PRO A 182 31.94 3.57 -19.69
CA PRO A 182 33.14 2.87 -20.14
C PRO A 182 34.18 2.75 -19.03
N GLY A 183 34.83 1.59 -18.95
CA GLY A 183 36.00 1.39 -18.09
C GLY A 183 35.71 1.30 -16.59
N VAL A 184 34.45 1.13 -16.18
CA VAL A 184 34.02 0.99 -14.79
C VAL A 184 33.51 -0.43 -14.57
N ASN A 185 33.66 -0.97 -13.35
CA ASN A 185 33.02 -2.23 -12.98
C ASN A 185 31.52 -1.99 -12.80
N GLY A 186 30.69 -2.93 -13.25
CA GLY A 186 29.26 -2.87 -12.95
C GLY A 186 28.95 -3.16 -11.47
N THR A 187 27.66 -3.19 -11.16
CA THR A 187 27.14 -3.35 -9.81
C THR A 187 26.22 -4.58 -9.74
N PRO A 188 26.77 -5.79 -9.95
CA PRO A 188 25.96 -6.99 -9.94
C PRO A 188 25.30 -7.19 -8.57
N PHE A 189 24.09 -7.71 -8.57
CA PHE A 189 23.19 -7.89 -7.44
C PHE A 189 22.60 -6.60 -6.85
N ALA A 190 22.64 -5.49 -7.58
CA ALA A 190 22.04 -4.22 -7.17
C ALA A 190 20.78 -3.92 -8.01
N CYS A 191 19.68 -4.62 -7.71
CA CYS A 191 18.40 -4.48 -8.40
C CYS A 191 17.80 -3.06 -8.29
N GLY A 192 18.27 -2.24 -7.35
CA GLY A 192 17.63 -0.97 -6.94
C GLY A 192 16.42 -1.24 -6.04
N ASP A 193 15.85 -0.20 -5.46
CA ASP A 193 14.59 -0.34 -4.71
C ASP A 193 13.48 -0.82 -5.67
N PRO A 194 12.56 -1.70 -5.25
CA PRO A 194 11.36 -2.00 -6.02
C PRO A 194 10.71 -0.68 -6.39
N ILE A 195 10.34 -0.50 -7.67
CA ILE A 195 9.54 0.68 -7.98
C ILE A 195 8.20 0.41 -7.29
N PRO A 196 7.71 1.30 -6.41
CA PRO A 196 6.38 1.15 -5.83
C PRO A 196 5.43 0.88 -7.00
N GLU A 197 4.46 -0.01 -6.81
CA GLU A 197 3.32 -0.02 -7.74
C GLU A 197 2.92 1.45 -7.99
N PRO A 198 2.66 1.86 -9.24
CA PRO A 198 2.20 3.22 -9.47
C PRO A 198 1.10 3.45 -8.44
N GLU A 199 1.29 4.43 -7.56
CA GLU A 199 0.26 4.76 -6.56
C GLU A 199 -1.04 4.74 -7.35
N PRO A 200 -2.05 3.94 -6.93
CA PRO A 200 -3.32 3.97 -7.62
C PRO A 200 -3.66 5.45 -7.75
N GLU A 201 -3.90 5.94 -8.98
CA GLU A 201 -4.37 7.32 -9.18
C GLU A 201 -5.37 7.56 -8.07
N PRO A 202 -5.15 8.54 -7.17
CA PRO A 202 -5.85 8.58 -5.90
C PRO A 202 -7.32 8.40 -6.22
N GLU A 203 -7.87 7.26 -5.75
CA GLU A 203 -9.30 6.99 -5.85
C GLU A 203 -9.97 8.31 -5.48
N PRO A 204 -10.90 8.86 -6.29
CA PRO A 204 -11.55 10.10 -5.93
C PRO A 204 -12.03 9.92 -4.51
N GLN A 205 -11.41 10.64 -3.56
CA GLN A 205 -11.65 10.43 -2.14
C GLN A 205 -13.15 10.46 -1.96
N LEU A 206 -13.72 9.36 -1.47
CA LEU A 206 -15.16 9.21 -1.29
C LEU A 206 -15.68 10.46 -0.56
N GLY A 207 -16.48 11.28 -1.27
CA GLY A 207 -17.04 12.53 -0.77
C GLY A 207 -16.50 13.81 -1.43
N THR A 208 -15.35 13.84 -2.11
CA THR A 208 -14.86 15.10 -2.70
C THR A 208 -15.55 15.48 -4.02
N LEU A 209 -16.19 14.50 -4.66
CA LEU A 209 -17.15 14.73 -5.74
C LEU A 209 -18.56 14.70 -5.15
N MET A 210 -19.30 15.80 -5.26
CA MET A 210 -20.54 15.98 -4.51
C MET A 210 -21.58 16.79 -5.28
N ILE A 211 -22.83 16.67 -4.88
CA ILE A 211 -23.93 17.51 -5.35
C ILE A 211 -23.82 18.85 -4.61
N THR A 212 -23.66 19.94 -5.35
CA THR A 212 -23.55 21.29 -4.78
C THR A 212 -24.81 22.11 -4.96
N GLU A 213 -25.60 21.85 -6.00
CA GLU A 213 -26.86 22.55 -6.22
C GLU A 213 -27.95 21.63 -6.81
N VAL A 214 -29.18 21.80 -6.33
CA VAL A 214 -30.39 21.19 -6.89
C VAL A 214 -31.45 22.27 -7.07
N MET A 215 -31.94 22.44 -8.30
CA MET A 215 -32.86 23.53 -8.65
C MET A 215 -34.19 23.02 -9.18
N ASP A 216 -35.29 23.54 -8.63
CA ASP A 216 -36.62 23.45 -9.21
C ASP A 216 -37.16 24.84 -9.54
N HIS A 217 -36.96 25.29 -10.78
CA HIS A 217 -37.50 26.57 -11.21
C HIS A 217 -38.87 26.43 -11.90
N SER A 218 -39.93 26.22 -11.12
CA SER A 218 -41.28 26.06 -11.68
C SER A 218 -41.98 27.40 -12.01
N SER A 219 -41.58 28.51 -11.39
CA SER A 219 -42.26 29.81 -11.51
C SER A 219 -41.84 30.76 -12.67
N GLN A 220 -40.68 30.60 -13.33
CA GLN A 220 -40.30 31.52 -14.44
C GLN A 220 -39.54 30.93 -15.65
N SER A 221 -39.04 29.68 -15.66
CA SER A 221 -38.17 29.27 -16.79
C SER A 221 -38.09 27.79 -17.16
N SER A 222 -38.87 26.88 -16.56
CA SER A 222 -38.75 25.43 -16.80
C SER A 222 -37.35 24.83 -16.52
N VAL A 223 -36.43 25.64 -15.98
CA VAL A 223 -35.06 25.30 -15.66
C VAL A 223 -35.04 24.43 -14.43
N LYS A 224 -34.51 23.24 -14.56
CA LYS A 224 -34.23 22.34 -13.45
C LYS A 224 -32.85 21.75 -13.69
N TYR A 225 -32.02 21.72 -12.67
CA TYR A 225 -30.68 21.19 -12.81
C TYR A 225 -30.19 20.57 -11.51
N VAL A 226 -29.17 19.72 -11.67
CA VAL A 226 -28.34 19.20 -10.60
C VAL A 226 -26.91 19.55 -10.95
N GLU A 227 -26.19 20.14 -10.02
CA GLU A 227 -24.77 20.47 -10.15
C GLU A 227 -23.93 19.49 -9.35
N ILE A 228 -22.87 19.00 -9.99
CA ILE A 228 -21.82 18.22 -9.35
C ILE A 228 -20.57 19.08 -9.31
N CYS A 229 -19.90 19.18 -8.16
CA CYS A 229 -18.60 19.80 -8.05
C CYS A 229 -17.51 18.81 -7.62
N ASN A 230 -16.31 18.99 -8.17
CA ASN A 230 -15.08 18.49 -7.58
C ASN A 230 -14.49 19.50 -6.59
N ARG A 231 -14.69 19.26 -5.28
CA ARG A 231 -14.07 20.03 -4.18
C ARG A 231 -12.73 19.45 -3.70
N SER A 232 -12.18 18.43 -4.37
CA SER A 232 -10.86 17.90 -4.04
C SER A 232 -9.71 18.81 -4.50
N GLN A 233 -8.51 18.52 -4.02
CA GLN A 233 -7.26 19.12 -4.51
C GLN A 233 -6.74 18.50 -5.82
N HIS A 234 -7.41 17.47 -6.34
CA HIS A 234 -6.98 16.72 -7.51
C HIS A 234 -7.99 16.83 -8.66
N THR A 235 -7.54 16.50 -9.87
CA THR A 235 -8.47 16.39 -11.01
C THR A 235 -9.22 15.07 -10.90
N VAL A 236 -10.54 15.09 -10.93
CA VAL A 236 -11.40 13.91 -10.78
C VAL A 236 -12.12 13.62 -12.10
N SER A 237 -12.19 12.34 -12.47
CA SER A 237 -12.95 11.87 -13.64
C SER A 237 -14.39 11.56 -13.26
N LEU A 238 -15.35 12.01 -14.07
CA LEU A 238 -16.75 11.58 -14.00
C LEU A 238 -16.99 10.24 -14.73
N ALA A 239 -15.95 9.56 -15.19
CA ALA A 239 -16.09 8.21 -15.74
C ALA A 239 -16.75 7.29 -14.70
N ASN A 240 -17.73 6.50 -15.14
CA ASN A 240 -18.55 5.61 -14.30
C ASN A 240 -19.39 6.31 -13.21
N ALA A 241 -19.51 7.63 -13.23
CA ALA A 241 -20.42 8.36 -12.36
C ALA A 241 -21.84 8.42 -12.95
N ARG A 242 -22.86 8.43 -12.07
CA ARG A 242 -24.26 8.61 -12.45
C ARG A 242 -25.04 9.37 -11.38
N ILE A 243 -26.08 10.08 -11.81
CA ILE A 243 -27.09 10.65 -10.91
C ILE A 243 -28.26 9.68 -10.82
N GLU A 244 -28.76 9.50 -9.62
CA GLU A 244 -29.99 8.80 -9.30
C GLU A 244 -31.03 9.76 -8.74
N ARG A 245 -32.30 9.62 -9.15
CA ARG A 245 -33.42 10.39 -8.61
C ARG A 245 -34.49 9.46 -8.05
N TYR A 246 -34.89 9.73 -6.81
CA TYR A 246 -35.90 8.98 -6.08
C TYR A 246 -37.21 9.76 -6.06
N THR A 247 -38.11 9.40 -6.97
CA THR A 247 -39.29 10.22 -7.23
C THR A 247 -40.41 9.98 -6.21
N ASN A 248 -40.93 11.05 -5.59
CA ASN A 248 -42.04 11.01 -4.63
C ASN A 248 -41.85 9.93 -3.52
N GLY A 249 -40.66 9.87 -2.92
CA GLY A 249 -40.35 8.90 -1.86
C GLY A 249 -40.19 7.45 -2.32
N ALA A 250 -39.85 7.22 -3.59
CA ALA A 250 -39.50 5.89 -4.07
C ALA A 250 -38.21 5.36 -3.42
N ASP A 251 -38.12 4.03 -3.26
CA ASP A 251 -36.90 3.32 -2.84
C ASP A 251 -36.03 2.88 -4.04
N VAL A 252 -36.57 2.97 -5.26
CA VAL A 252 -35.89 2.59 -6.50
C VAL A 252 -35.75 3.82 -7.38
N PRO A 253 -34.54 4.21 -7.79
CA PRO A 253 -34.33 5.45 -8.53
C PRO A 253 -34.51 5.27 -10.04
N ALA A 254 -34.78 6.38 -10.72
CA ALA A 254 -34.35 6.53 -12.11
C ALA A 254 -32.85 6.90 -12.11
N SER A 255 -32.09 6.47 -13.11
CA SER A 255 -30.64 6.71 -13.16
C SER A 255 -30.19 7.25 -14.52
N ALA A 256 -29.21 8.16 -14.53
CA ALA A 256 -28.56 8.63 -15.75
C ALA A 256 -27.04 8.77 -15.55
N SER A 257 -26.25 8.20 -16.47
CA SER A 257 -24.79 8.34 -16.47
C SER A 257 -24.36 9.77 -16.75
N LEU A 258 -23.27 10.20 -16.11
CA LEU A 258 -22.60 11.46 -16.39
C LEU A 258 -21.64 11.31 -17.60
N ASP A 259 -21.43 12.41 -18.32
CA ASP A 259 -20.41 12.46 -19.36
C ASP A 259 -19.02 12.26 -18.73
N PRO A 260 -18.12 11.48 -19.36
CA PRO A 260 -16.82 11.14 -18.79
C PRO A 260 -15.81 12.30 -18.93
N VAL A 261 -16.12 13.43 -18.30
CA VAL A 261 -15.28 14.63 -18.27
C VAL A 261 -14.34 14.61 -17.08
N LEU A 262 -13.19 15.25 -17.24
CA LEU A 262 -12.25 15.53 -16.15
C LEU A 262 -12.61 16.88 -15.54
N LEU A 263 -12.84 16.92 -14.23
CA LEU A 263 -13.08 18.13 -13.45
C LEU A 263 -11.80 18.47 -12.68
N ALA A 264 -11.20 19.62 -12.97
CA ALA A 264 -10.12 20.16 -12.13
C ALA A 264 -10.67 20.57 -10.74
N PRO A 265 -9.80 20.77 -9.74
CA PRO A 265 -10.20 21.34 -8.45
C PRO A 265 -11.07 22.59 -8.60
N GLY A 266 -12.22 22.62 -7.92
CA GLY A 266 -13.17 23.73 -7.95
C GLY A 266 -14.01 23.83 -9.24
N GLN A 267 -13.95 22.84 -10.14
CA GLN A 267 -14.81 22.81 -11.32
C GLN A 267 -16.14 22.09 -11.07
N ALA A 268 -17.21 22.68 -11.59
CA ALA A 268 -18.56 22.13 -11.57
C ALA A 268 -19.01 21.58 -12.94
N HIS A 269 -19.85 20.56 -12.91
CA HIS A 269 -20.54 19.97 -14.05
C HIS A 269 -22.05 20.06 -13.82
N VAL A 270 -22.74 20.85 -14.66
CA VAL A 270 -24.18 21.11 -14.51
C VAL A 270 -24.99 20.23 -15.46
N VAL A 271 -25.88 19.41 -14.88
CA VAL A 271 -26.82 18.57 -15.61
C VAL A 271 -28.20 19.24 -15.61
N VAL A 272 -28.65 19.68 -16.79
CA VAL A 272 -29.90 20.43 -16.94
C VAL A 272 -30.97 19.57 -17.61
N ASN A 273 -32.22 19.75 -17.20
CA ASN A 273 -33.36 19.11 -17.87
C ASN A 273 -33.45 19.52 -19.34
N THR A 274 -33.70 18.56 -20.23
CA THR A 274 -33.63 18.77 -21.69
C THR A 274 -34.52 19.92 -22.18
N SER A 275 -35.73 20.04 -21.62
CA SER A 275 -36.68 21.08 -21.98
C SER A 275 -36.30 22.48 -21.50
N GLY A 276 -35.57 22.59 -20.38
CA GLY A 276 -35.18 23.86 -19.76
C GLY A 276 -33.84 24.41 -20.27
N ALA A 277 -33.10 23.64 -21.09
CA ALA A 277 -31.77 24.04 -21.58
C ALA A 277 -31.71 25.41 -22.29
N PRO A 278 -32.65 25.79 -23.16
CA PRO A 278 -32.63 27.12 -23.79
C PRO A 278 -32.80 28.25 -22.78
N ASP A 279 -33.65 28.04 -21.78
CA ASP A 279 -33.96 29.03 -20.75
C ASP A 279 -32.82 29.12 -19.73
N PHE A 280 -32.15 28.01 -19.41
CA PHE A 280 -30.94 27.97 -18.59
C PHE A 280 -29.84 28.82 -19.21
N ALA A 281 -29.57 28.62 -20.50
CA ALA A 281 -28.54 29.38 -21.21
C ALA A 281 -28.88 30.88 -21.29
N ALA A 282 -30.17 31.22 -21.41
CA ALA A 282 -30.62 32.61 -21.40
C ALA A 282 -30.50 33.26 -20.02
N LEU A 283 -30.73 32.50 -18.94
CA LEU A 283 -30.70 33.00 -17.56
C LEU A 283 -29.28 33.16 -17.04
N TYR A 284 -28.40 32.17 -17.26
CA TYR A 284 -27.06 32.13 -16.67
C TYR A 284 -25.94 32.50 -17.65
N GLY A 285 -26.23 32.64 -18.94
CA GLY A 285 -25.28 33.13 -19.94
C GLY A 285 -24.26 32.11 -20.44
N PHE A 286 -24.40 30.83 -20.09
CA PHE A 286 -23.60 29.72 -20.60
C PHE A 286 -24.46 28.48 -20.88
N PRO A 287 -24.09 27.61 -21.85
CA PRO A 287 -24.86 26.40 -22.15
C PRO A 287 -24.68 25.34 -21.05
N ALA A 288 -25.70 24.51 -20.84
CA ALA A 288 -25.60 23.32 -20.00
C ALA A 288 -24.47 22.39 -20.47
N GLN A 289 -23.68 21.86 -19.54
CA GLN A 289 -22.61 20.90 -19.82
C GLN A 289 -23.18 19.54 -20.23
N GLN A 290 -24.28 19.11 -19.62
CA GLN A 290 -24.99 17.88 -19.96
C GLN A 290 -26.51 18.06 -19.91
N LEU A 291 -27.22 17.42 -20.84
CA LEU A 291 -28.68 17.39 -20.86
C LEU A 291 -29.19 16.03 -20.39
N SER A 292 -30.08 16.01 -19.41
CA SER A 292 -30.71 14.78 -18.95
C SER A 292 -32.03 15.05 -18.24
N ASP A 293 -33.04 14.22 -18.54
CA ASP A 293 -34.34 14.31 -17.86
C ASP A 293 -34.28 13.81 -16.42
N ILE A 294 -33.13 13.31 -15.95
CA ILE A 294 -32.92 12.99 -14.53
C ILE A 294 -33.16 14.21 -13.64
N ALA A 295 -32.78 15.41 -14.10
CA ALA A 295 -32.91 16.66 -13.37
C ALA A 295 -34.36 17.20 -13.31
N THR A 296 -35.38 16.47 -13.79
CA THR A 296 -36.77 16.96 -13.85
C THR A 296 -37.52 17.00 -12.52
N GLY A 297 -36.85 16.80 -11.38
CA GLY A 297 -37.50 16.71 -10.08
C GLY A 297 -38.32 17.95 -9.70
N ASN A 298 -39.41 17.77 -8.96
CA ASN A 298 -40.43 18.80 -8.68
C ASN A 298 -40.35 19.39 -7.26
N GLY A 299 -39.17 19.34 -6.66
CA GLY A 299 -38.89 20.01 -5.38
C GLY A 299 -39.03 19.13 -4.14
N ASP A 300 -39.55 17.92 -4.30
CA ASP A 300 -39.78 16.93 -3.24
C ASP A 300 -39.09 15.58 -3.54
N ASP A 301 -38.24 15.54 -4.56
CA ASP A 301 -37.49 14.35 -4.97
C ASP A 301 -36.07 14.36 -4.41
N ALA A 302 -35.58 13.20 -3.96
CA ALA A 302 -34.20 13.05 -3.52
C ALA A 302 -33.27 12.74 -4.71
N TYR A 303 -32.03 13.20 -4.64
CA TYR A 303 -30.97 12.92 -5.61
C TYR A 303 -29.77 12.27 -4.95
N ALA A 304 -29.17 11.32 -5.64
CA ALA A 304 -27.93 10.68 -5.23
C ALA A 304 -26.88 10.75 -6.33
N LEU A 305 -25.62 10.88 -5.92
CA LEU A 305 -24.46 10.74 -6.78
C LEU A 305 -23.80 9.39 -6.50
N VAL A 306 -23.66 8.57 -7.54
CA VAL A 306 -23.03 7.25 -7.45
C VAL A 306 -21.82 7.19 -8.37
N VAL A 307 -20.66 6.82 -7.85
CA VAL A 307 -19.39 6.71 -8.58
C VAL A 307 -18.85 5.29 -8.41
N ASN A 308 -18.44 4.65 -9.51
CA ASN A 308 -17.92 3.27 -9.49
C ASN A 308 -18.86 2.21 -8.86
N GLY A 309 -20.14 2.54 -8.66
CA GLY A 309 -21.12 1.65 -8.01
C GLY A 309 -21.43 2.02 -6.56
N GLU A 310 -20.70 2.96 -5.96
CA GLU A 310 -20.83 3.38 -4.57
C GLU A 310 -21.54 4.74 -4.43
N LEU A 311 -22.41 4.87 -3.43
CA LEU A 311 -23.13 6.10 -3.13
C LEU A 311 -22.18 7.09 -2.46
N VAL A 312 -21.91 8.22 -3.13
CA VAL A 312 -20.92 9.21 -2.69
C VAL A 312 -21.58 10.43 -2.04
N ASP A 313 -22.75 10.85 -2.54
CA ASP A 313 -23.46 12.00 -1.97
C ASP A 313 -24.98 11.87 -2.13
N LEU A 314 -25.73 12.52 -1.24
CA LEU A 314 -27.19 12.43 -1.17
C LEU A 314 -27.81 13.80 -0.81
N PHE A 315 -28.72 14.26 -1.66
CA PHE A 315 -29.64 15.35 -1.38
C PHE A 315 -31.04 14.78 -1.11
N GLY A 316 -31.58 15.00 0.10
CA GLY A 316 -32.84 14.44 0.56
C GLY A 316 -32.74 13.03 1.14
N VAL A 317 -33.89 12.44 1.51
CA VAL A 317 -33.94 11.13 2.18
C VAL A 317 -34.60 10.09 1.27
N VAL A 318 -33.88 9.02 0.94
CA VAL A 318 -34.41 7.90 0.13
C VAL A 318 -35.62 7.26 0.83
N GLY A 319 -36.65 6.90 0.06
CA GLY A 319 -37.88 6.30 0.59
C GLY A 319 -38.82 7.30 1.28
N THR A 320 -38.49 8.59 1.28
CA THR A 320 -39.32 9.65 1.89
C THR A 320 -39.72 10.70 0.84
N ASP A 321 -41.01 11.02 0.78
CA ASP A 321 -41.52 12.15 0.01
C ASP A 321 -41.08 13.46 0.67
N GLY A 322 -40.42 14.33 -0.10
CA GLY A 322 -39.84 15.59 0.37
C GLY A 322 -40.87 16.65 0.75
N THR A 323 -42.15 16.48 0.42
CA THR A 323 -43.20 17.45 0.76
C THR A 323 -43.22 17.76 2.27
N GLY A 324 -42.95 19.01 2.64
CA GLY A 324 -42.88 19.46 4.03
C GLY A 324 -41.63 19.03 4.81
N GLN A 325 -40.65 18.42 4.14
CA GLN A 325 -39.36 18.06 4.74
C GLN A 325 -38.37 19.25 4.70
N PRO A 326 -37.33 19.23 5.55
CA PRO A 326 -36.30 20.30 5.54
C PRO A 326 -35.57 20.48 4.21
N TRP A 327 -35.58 19.45 3.36
CA TRP A 327 -34.95 19.43 2.03
C TRP A 327 -35.91 19.76 0.88
N GLU A 328 -37.17 20.12 1.17
CA GLU A 328 -38.13 20.56 0.15
C GLU A 328 -37.66 21.83 -0.56
N TYR A 329 -37.42 21.73 -1.86
CA TYR A 329 -36.90 22.79 -2.73
C TYR A 329 -37.89 23.14 -3.87
N THR A 330 -39.19 22.88 -3.70
CA THR A 330 -40.21 23.29 -4.68
C THR A 330 -40.16 24.79 -4.93
N ASP A 331 -40.08 25.18 -6.21
CA ASP A 331 -39.91 26.57 -6.65
C ASP A 331 -38.64 27.27 -6.11
N ARG A 332 -37.66 26.50 -5.66
CA ARG A 332 -36.50 26.93 -4.89
C ARG A 332 -35.23 26.23 -5.38
N VAL A 333 -34.12 26.62 -4.78
CA VAL A 333 -32.82 25.97 -4.94
C VAL A 333 -32.35 25.45 -3.59
N GLY A 334 -31.78 24.25 -3.59
CA GLY A 334 -30.91 23.79 -2.53
C GLY A 334 -29.45 23.98 -2.96
N VAL A 335 -28.67 24.70 -2.15
CA VAL A 335 -27.24 24.93 -2.38
C VAL A 335 -26.47 24.39 -1.19
N ARG A 336 -25.35 23.72 -1.44
CA ARG A 336 -24.46 23.25 -0.39
C ARG A 336 -23.75 24.45 0.25
N VAL A 337 -23.68 24.47 1.58
CA VAL A 337 -22.91 25.51 2.29
C VAL A 337 -21.40 25.34 2.08
N ASP A 338 -20.64 26.42 2.26
CA ASP A 338 -19.20 26.48 1.95
C ASP A 338 -18.34 25.63 2.89
N ASP A 339 -18.81 25.34 4.12
CA ASP A 339 -18.13 24.52 5.14
C ASP A 339 -18.41 23.00 5.00
N ALA A 340 -19.26 22.59 4.06
CA ALA A 340 -19.52 21.19 3.75
C ALA A 340 -18.54 20.68 2.67
N PHE A 341 -17.34 20.24 3.09
CA PHE A 341 -16.25 19.86 2.18
C PHE A 341 -16.38 18.45 1.57
N LEU A 342 -17.23 17.60 2.16
CA LEU A 342 -17.43 16.22 1.73
C LEU A 342 -18.92 15.93 1.48
N GLY A 343 -19.20 15.22 0.39
CA GLY A 343 -20.45 14.54 0.12
C GLY A 343 -20.66 13.38 1.08
N ARG A 344 -21.93 13.07 1.37
CA ARG A 344 -22.32 12.03 2.33
C ARG A 344 -23.40 11.15 1.76
N ALA A 345 -23.32 9.85 2.02
CA ALA A 345 -24.36 8.88 1.69
C ALA A 345 -25.65 9.03 2.55
N ILE A 346 -25.69 10.01 3.44
CA ILE A 346 -26.79 10.29 4.36
C ILE A 346 -27.09 11.79 4.33
N TRP A 347 -28.37 12.14 4.30
CA TRP A 347 -28.83 13.53 4.40
C TRP A 347 -28.46 14.15 5.75
N GLU A 348 -27.75 15.28 5.70
CA GLU A 348 -27.52 16.16 6.85
C GLU A 348 -28.02 17.57 6.52
N GLY A 349 -29.02 18.04 7.26
CA GLY A 349 -29.71 19.29 6.94
C GLY A 349 -28.85 20.54 7.16
N SER A 350 -27.83 20.47 8.02
CA SER A 350 -26.90 21.60 8.24
C SER A 350 -25.99 21.88 7.05
N GLU A 351 -25.83 20.92 6.13
CA GLU A 351 -24.95 21.05 4.95
C GLU A 351 -25.64 21.76 3.77
N TRP A 352 -26.91 22.15 3.92
CA TRP A 352 -27.72 22.67 2.82
C TRP A 352 -28.45 23.95 3.19
N ALA A 353 -28.29 24.97 2.35
CA ALA A 353 -29.11 26.15 2.34
C ALA A 353 -30.21 25.99 1.28
N ILE A 354 -31.46 25.79 1.72
CA ILE A 354 -32.61 25.86 0.83
C ILE A 354 -33.12 27.30 0.79
N GLY A 355 -33.25 27.89 -0.40
CA GLY A 355 -33.59 29.31 -0.54
C GLY A 355 -34.28 29.66 -1.84
N ASP A 356 -34.50 30.95 -2.07
CA ASP A 356 -34.98 31.42 -3.35
C ASP A 356 -33.86 31.42 -4.40
N MET A 357 -34.21 31.78 -5.64
CA MET A 357 -33.27 31.77 -6.76
C MET A 357 -32.06 32.70 -6.58
N ALA A 358 -32.05 33.62 -5.62
CA ALA A 358 -30.90 34.47 -5.40
C ALA A 358 -29.69 33.68 -4.88
N LEU A 359 -29.91 32.46 -4.37
CA LEU A 359 -28.83 31.54 -3.98
C LEU A 359 -28.25 30.74 -5.15
N ALA A 360 -28.96 30.63 -6.28
CA ALA A 360 -28.55 29.75 -7.38
C ALA A 360 -27.31 30.29 -8.10
N THR A 361 -26.24 29.50 -8.15
CA THR A 361 -24.96 29.88 -8.75
C THR A 361 -24.38 28.77 -9.64
N PRO A 362 -25.15 28.26 -10.61
CA PRO A 362 -24.71 27.14 -11.41
C PRO A 362 -23.43 27.47 -12.18
N GLY A 363 -22.55 26.48 -12.28
CA GLY A 363 -21.22 26.55 -12.87
C GLY A 363 -20.17 27.13 -11.94
N ALA A 364 -20.55 27.70 -10.79
CA ALA A 364 -19.61 28.09 -9.75
C ALA A 364 -19.65 27.01 -8.67
N CYS A 365 -18.57 26.22 -8.57
CA CYS A 365 -18.37 25.49 -7.34
C CYS A 365 -18.07 26.50 -6.23
N GLN A 366 -19.11 26.96 -5.55
CA GLN A 366 -18.97 27.81 -4.38
C GLN A 366 -18.27 27.04 -3.26
N GLY A 367 -17.66 27.75 -2.33
CA GLY A 367 -16.53 27.26 -1.54
C GLY A 367 -15.25 27.68 -2.24
N ASP A 368 -14.88 28.96 -2.12
CA ASP A 368 -13.57 29.42 -2.54
C ASP A 368 -12.55 28.48 -1.91
N LEU A 369 -11.77 27.78 -2.72
CA LEU A 369 -10.52 27.18 -2.30
C LEU A 369 -9.52 28.33 -2.07
N VAL A 370 -9.92 29.26 -1.21
CA VAL A 370 -9.02 30.05 -0.38
C VAL A 370 -8.78 29.16 0.83
N ILE A 371 -7.99 28.10 0.63
CA ILE A 371 -6.78 28.11 1.42
C ILE A 371 -6.12 29.38 0.92
N PRO A 372 -6.02 30.46 1.73
CA PRO A 372 -5.27 31.59 1.26
C PRO A 372 -3.96 31.01 0.75
N THR A 373 -3.59 31.38 -0.47
CA THR A 373 -2.18 31.38 -0.83
C THR A 373 -1.52 32.37 0.13
N ASP A 374 -1.45 32.01 1.40
CA ASP A 374 -0.63 32.61 2.41
C ASP A 374 0.63 31.76 2.42
N PRO A 375 1.74 32.28 1.89
CA PRO A 375 3.02 31.60 1.98
C PRO A 375 3.59 31.58 3.40
N ASP A 376 2.82 31.92 4.44
CA ASP A 376 3.27 31.95 5.82
C ASP A 376 2.27 31.27 6.78
N PRO A 377 2.53 30.04 7.25
CA PRO A 377 1.68 29.32 8.21
C PRO A 377 1.80 29.88 9.65
N THR A 378 2.15 31.17 9.83
CA THR A 378 2.39 31.76 11.16
C THR A 378 1.67 33.09 11.44
N ASP A 379 0.60 33.45 10.71
CA ASP A 379 -0.21 34.65 11.01
C ASP A 379 -1.56 34.30 11.69
N PRO A 380 -1.67 34.38 13.04
CA PRO A 380 -2.86 34.01 13.81
C PRO A 380 -3.87 35.16 13.86
N GLY A 381 -4.57 35.37 12.74
CA GLY A 381 -5.43 36.52 12.54
C GLY A 381 -6.82 36.47 13.19
N ASP A 382 -7.45 35.30 13.37
CA ASP A 382 -8.84 35.25 13.84
C ASP A 382 -9.22 33.99 14.65
N CYS A 383 -8.27 33.13 15.01
CA CYS A 383 -8.50 31.97 15.85
C CYS A 383 -7.51 32.00 17.03
N PRO A 384 -7.97 32.03 18.28
CA PRO A 384 -7.09 31.87 19.43
C PRO A 384 -6.35 30.52 19.35
N ASP A 385 -5.07 30.51 19.67
CA ASP A 385 -4.26 29.30 19.89
C ASP A 385 -4.23 29.06 21.41
N GLY A 386 -4.96 28.04 21.85
CA GLY A 386 -5.25 27.78 23.26
C GLY A 386 -4.16 27.00 24.00
N ASP A 387 -3.32 26.25 23.30
CA ASP A 387 -2.28 25.38 23.87
C ASP A 387 -0.84 25.71 23.44
N GLY A 388 -0.68 26.57 22.44
CA GLY A 388 0.58 27.20 22.03
C GLY A 388 1.40 26.39 21.03
N ASP A 389 0.78 25.51 20.24
CA ASP A 389 1.47 24.67 19.26
C ASP A 389 1.65 25.32 17.88
N GLY A 390 1.01 26.48 17.66
CA GLY A 390 1.07 27.26 16.43
C GLY A 390 -0.14 27.08 15.51
N TYR A 391 -1.09 26.23 15.88
CA TYR A 391 -2.38 26.06 15.23
C TYR A 391 -3.46 26.71 16.08
N GLY A 392 -4.40 27.41 15.44
CA GLY A 392 -5.49 28.07 16.14
C GLY A 392 -6.75 27.22 16.13
N SER A 393 -7.68 27.52 17.04
CA SER A 393 -8.96 26.82 17.27
C SER A 393 -9.88 26.58 16.07
N CYS A 394 -9.55 27.08 14.89
CA CYS A 394 -10.32 26.87 13.67
C CYS A 394 -9.79 25.77 12.77
N ILE A 395 -8.55 25.36 12.96
CA ILE A 395 -7.92 24.25 12.23
C ILE A 395 -7.46 23.14 13.18
N ASP A 396 -7.30 23.46 14.46
CA ASP A 396 -7.06 22.51 15.52
C ASP A 396 -8.39 21.91 16.03
N CYS A 397 -8.53 20.59 15.86
CA CYS A 397 -9.68 19.81 16.31
C CYS A 397 -9.75 19.68 17.85
N ASN A 398 -8.68 20.01 18.58
CA ASN A 398 -8.64 20.18 20.02
C ASN A 398 -7.60 21.23 20.49
N ASP A 399 -7.96 22.52 20.40
CA ASP A 399 -7.22 23.73 20.83
C ASP A 399 -6.83 23.83 22.32
N PHE A 400 -6.90 22.74 23.07
CA PHE A 400 -6.44 22.62 24.45
C PHE A 400 -5.37 21.54 24.61
N ASP A 401 -4.96 20.87 23.53
CA ASP A 401 -4.00 19.78 23.51
C ASP A 401 -3.05 19.89 22.30
N ALA A 402 -1.88 20.47 22.56
CA ALA A 402 -0.79 20.69 21.59
C ALA A 402 -0.22 19.42 20.91
N SER A 403 -0.79 18.24 21.17
CA SER A 403 -0.49 16.99 20.47
C SER A 403 -1.53 16.61 19.42
N ILE A 404 -2.63 17.37 19.33
CA ILE A 404 -3.70 17.22 18.36
C ILE A 404 -3.72 18.49 17.54
N HIS A 405 -3.35 18.41 16.27
CA HIS A 405 -3.27 19.56 15.38
C HIS A 405 -3.09 19.11 13.93
N PRO A 406 -3.35 19.98 12.93
CA PRO A 406 -3.11 19.66 11.53
C PRO A 406 -1.73 19.05 11.25
N GLY A 407 -1.72 17.81 10.75
CA GLY A 407 -0.51 17.04 10.44
C GLY A 407 0.26 16.54 11.66
N ALA A 408 -0.39 16.44 12.83
CA ALA A 408 0.13 15.66 13.95
C ALA A 408 0.26 14.17 13.57
N ILE A 409 0.87 13.38 14.46
CA ILE A 409 0.97 11.94 14.25
C ILE A 409 -0.29 11.30 14.82
N GLU A 410 -0.99 10.53 13.99
CA GLU A 410 -2.13 9.72 14.38
C GLU A 410 -1.77 8.68 15.44
N VAL A 411 -2.58 8.64 16.52
CA VAL A 411 -2.42 7.70 17.63
C VAL A 411 -3.69 6.86 17.74
N CYS A 412 -3.53 5.55 17.96
CA CYS A 412 -4.63 4.60 18.16
C CYS A 412 -5.30 4.81 19.54
N ASP A 413 -5.95 5.95 19.73
CA ASP A 413 -6.70 6.34 20.93
C ASP A 413 -8.17 6.69 20.65
N GLY A 414 -8.62 6.54 19.40
CA GLY A 414 -10.00 6.81 18.97
C GLY A 414 -10.27 8.28 18.65
N ILE A 415 -9.24 9.12 18.69
CA ILE A 415 -9.27 10.55 18.39
C ILE A 415 -8.57 10.77 17.05
N ASP A 416 -9.05 11.76 16.30
CA ASP A 416 -8.39 12.28 15.11
C ASP A 416 -7.32 13.26 15.60
N ASN A 417 -6.04 12.84 15.60
CA ASN A 417 -4.94 13.63 16.15
C ASN A 417 -4.42 14.65 15.14
N ASP A 418 -4.48 14.34 13.85
CA ASP A 418 -3.92 15.15 12.77
C ASP A 418 -4.94 16.08 12.10
N CYS A 419 -6.19 16.02 12.57
CA CYS A 419 -7.31 16.86 12.19
C CYS A 419 -7.65 16.81 10.69
N ASP A 420 -7.37 15.68 10.01
CA ASP A 420 -7.72 15.47 8.60
C ASP A 420 -9.16 14.95 8.39
N GLY A 421 -9.88 14.68 9.49
CA GLY A 421 -11.26 14.19 9.49
C GLY A 421 -11.39 12.67 9.38
N VAL A 422 -10.26 11.96 9.39
CA VAL A 422 -10.16 10.50 9.36
C VAL A 422 -9.56 10.04 10.69
N ARG A 423 -10.20 9.04 11.30
CA ARG A 423 -9.58 8.34 12.43
C ARG A 423 -8.74 7.17 11.91
N PRO A 424 -7.69 6.76 12.62
CA PRO A 424 -6.85 5.63 12.24
C PRO A 424 -7.65 4.40 11.80
N GLU A 425 -7.22 3.76 10.71
CA GLU A 425 -7.82 2.51 10.26
C GLU A 425 -7.65 1.44 11.36
N GLY A 426 -8.76 0.84 11.81
CA GLY A 426 -8.75 -0.13 12.91
C GLY A 426 -9.18 0.42 14.28
N ASP A 427 -9.66 1.66 14.36
CA ASP A 427 -10.21 2.29 15.57
C ASP A 427 -11.58 1.71 16.05
N GLU A 428 -11.91 0.48 15.68
CA GLU A 428 -13.09 -0.22 16.15
C GLU A 428 -12.66 -1.40 17.03
N ASP A 429 -13.34 -1.64 18.15
CA ASP A 429 -13.27 -2.91 18.87
C ASP A 429 -14.25 -3.89 18.18
N ALA A 430 -13.96 -4.30 16.94
CA ALA A 430 -14.92 -5.05 16.13
C ALA A 430 -15.19 -6.45 16.70
N ASN A 431 -14.30 -6.93 17.57
CA ASN A 431 -14.42 -8.21 18.25
C ASN A 431 -14.98 -8.12 19.69
N ASN A 432 -15.16 -6.89 20.20
CA ASN A 432 -15.74 -6.53 21.50
C ASN A 432 -14.99 -7.15 22.70
N ASP A 433 -13.66 -7.23 22.64
CA ASP A 433 -12.79 -7.74 23.71
C ASP A 433 -12.25 -6.64 24.65
N GLY A 434 -12.56 -5.38 24.36
CA GLY A 434 -12.14 -4.21 25.12
C GLY A 434 -10.79 -3.64 24.69
N MET A 435 -10.24 -4.07 23.54
CA MET A 435 -9.09 -3.48 22.86
C MET A 435 -9.52 -2.96 21.48
N MET A 436 -8.92 -1.84 21.05
CA MET A 436 -9.14 -1.29 19.71
C MET A 436 -8.40 -2.18 18.70
N ASP A 437 -8.99 -2.48 17.54
CA ASP A 437 -8.40 -3.41 16.56
C ASP A 437 -7.09 -2.88 15.92
N CYS A 438 -6.79 -1.58 16.02
CA CYS A 438 -5.51 -0.97 15.68
C CYS A 438 -4.36 -1.37 16.65
N GLU A 439 -4.64 -2.15 17.71
CA GLU A 439 -3.61 -2.81 18.53
C GLU A 439 -3.15 -4.18 17.95
N VAL A 440 -3.12 -4.33 16.63
CA VAL A 440 -2.48 -5.49 15.98
C VAL A 440 -1.61 -5.07 14.79
N CYS A 441 -0.30 -5.06 15.06
CA CYS A 441 0.85 -4.87 14.15
C CYS A 441 1.13 -3.43 13.72
N ASP A 442 1.77 -2.64 14.59
CA ASP A 442 2.31 -1.36 14.17
C ASP A 442 3.36 -1.52 13.04
N GLU A 443 3.29 -0.61 12.08
CA GLU A 443 4.41 -0.21 11.22
C GLU A 443 5.33 0.80 11.93
N GLU A 444 5.11 1.05 13.23
CA GLU A 444 5.92 1.89 14.13
C GLU A 444 6.95 1.09 14.97
N GLY A 445 7.26 -0.12 14.52
CA GLY A 445 7.97 -1.07 15.35
C GLY A 445 9.44 -0.72 15.47
N LEU A 446 10.12 -1.41 16.40
CA LEU A 446 11.56 -1.39 16.70
C LEU A 446 12.48 -1.25 15.45
N TRP A 447 12.00 -1.65 14.27
CA TRP A 447 12.70 -1.66 12.99
C TRP A 447 13.09 -0.27 12.47
N VAL A 448 12.16 0.69 12.28
CA VAL A 448 12.48 2.01 11.68
C VAL A 448 13.60 2.71 12.44
N PRO A 449 13.57 2.77 13.78
CA PRO A 449 14.58 3.51 14.53
C PRO A 449 15.88 2.72 14.75
N THR A 450 15.85 1.38 14.60
CA THR A 450 17.05 0.54 14.69
C THR A 450 17.68 0.26 13.34
N ARG A 451 17.04 0.68 12.24
CA ARG A 451 17.55 0.56 10.88
C ARG A 451 18.96 1.16 10.81
N ASN A 452 19.91 0.35 10.35
CA ASN A 452 21.33 0.67 10.24
C ASN A 452 22.11 0.88 11.55
N LEU A 453 21.51 0.64 12.72
CA LEU A 453 22.26 0.59 13.97
C LEU A 453 22.91 -0.77 14.17
N TYR A 454 24.16 -0.79 14.64
CA TYR A 454 24.88 -2.01 14.99
C TYR A 454 25.73 -1.82 16.25
N GLY A 455 26.13 -2.95 16.85
CA GLY A 455 27.01 -2.94 18.02
C GLY A 455 26.42 -2.19 19.21
N GLU A 456 27.15 -1.21 19.73
CA GLU A 456 26.75 -0.49 20.94
C GLU A 456 25.71 0.61 20.68
N ALA A 457 25.66 1.15 19.46
CA ALA A 457 24.64 2.12 19.06
C ALA A 457 23.24 1.47 19.07
N LEU A 458 23.13 0.27 18.51
CA LEU A 458 21.89 -0.52 18.55
C LEU A 458 21.50 -0.85 19.99
N LYS A 459 22.43 -1.32 20.82
CA LYS A 459 22.12 -1.64 22.23
C LYS A 459 21.69 -0.42 23.04
N SER A 460 22.28 0.75 22.78
CA SER A 460 21.91 1.99 23.47
C SER A 460 20.50 2.41 23.10
N TYR A 461 20.15 2.35 21.81
CA TYR A 461 18.81 2.64 21.32
C TYR A 461 17.76 1.67 21.89
N LEU A 462 18.03 0.37 21.82
CA LEU A 462 17.12 -0.66 22.36
C LEU A 462 16.90 -0.52 23.87
N ARG A 463 17.91 -0.07 24.62
CA ARG A 463 17.80 0.19 26.07
C ARG A 463 17.04 1.47 26.40
N SER A 464 17.01 2.46 25.50
CA SER A 464 16.22 3.68 25.69
C SER A 464 14.77 3.50 25.25
N TYR A 465 14.52 2.67 24.23
CA TYR A 465 13.18 2.38 23.72
C TYR A 465 12.43 1.39 24.64
N ALA A 466 13.05 0.26 24.98
CA ALA A 466 12.41 -0.74 25.83
C ALA A 466 12.66 -0.42 27.32
N SER A 467 11.63 0.06 28.01
CA SER A 467 11.62 0.06 29.46
C SER A 467 11.46 -1.40 29.94
N ASN A 468 12.52 -1.97 30.55
CA ASN A 468 12.47 -3.34 31.04
C ASN A 468 11.54 -3.42 32.26
N VAL A 469 10.25 -3.70 32.04
CA VAL A 469 9.31 -3.99 33.12
C VAL A 469 9.52 -5.43 33.56
N SER A 470 10.21 -5.62 34.68
CA SER A 470 10.40 -6.95 35.25
C SER A 470 9.14 -7.39 36.00
N CYS A 471 8.32 -8.22 35.38
CA CYS A 471 7.12 -8.77 36.01
C CYS A 471 7.46 -9.88 37.03
N GLY A 472 8.70 -10.40 37.06
CA GLY A 472 9.08 -11.55 37.87
C GLY A 472 8.64 -12.87 37.23
N TRP A 473 9.37 -13.96 37.51
CA TRP A 473 9.31 -15.23 36.77
C TRP A 473 7.91 -15.86 36.80
N ASN A 474 7.27 -15.82 37.97
CA ASN A 474 5.93 -16.37 38.11
C ASN A 474 4.87 -15.50 37.43
N SER A 475 5.05 -14.18 37.38
CA SER A 475 4.11 -13.29 36.70
C SER A 475 4.26 -13.37 35.19
N SER A 476 5.50 -13.43 34.67
CA SER A 476 5.75 -13.71 33.26
C SER A 476 5.07 -15.02 32.84
N ARG A 477 5.23 -16.09 33.60
CA ARG A 477 4.54 -17.37 33.32
C ARG A 477 3.01 -17.25 33.33
N ARG A 478 2.42 -16.48 34.25
CA ARG A 478 0.96 -16.27 34.27
C ARG A 478 0.45 -15.52 33.05
N VAL A 479 1.23 -14.55 32.57
CA VAL A 479 0.88 -13.78 31.37
C VAL A 479 1.06 -14.65 30.12
N MET A 480 2.15 -15.41 30.05
CA MET A 480 2.44 -16.38 28.98
C MET A 480 1.31 -17.42 28.86
N PHE A 481 1.03 -18.20 29.91
CA PHE A 481 0.01 -19.26 29.89
C PHE A 481 -1.45 -18.77 29.95
N GLY A 482 -1.68 -17.54 30.38
CA GLY A 482 -3.03 -17.02 30.61
C GLY A 482 -3.53 -16.11 29.50
N ARG A 483 -2.62 -15.44 28.79
CA ARG A 483 -2.95 -14.35 27.87
C ARG A 483 -2.21 -14.42 26.54
N ILE A 484 -0.88 -14.46 26.54
CA ILE A 484 -0.09 -14.32 25.30
C ILE A 484 -0.23 -15.56 24.42
N ASP A 485 0.00 -16.75 24.99
CA ASP A 485 -0.05 -18.01 24.24
C ASP A 485 -1.39 -18.74 24.41
N ALA A 486 -2.41 -18.02 24.90
CA ALA A 486 -3.72 -18.58 25.20
C ALA A 486 -4.66 -18.35 24.01
N HIS A 487 -4.97 -19.42 23.27
CA HIS A 487 -5.89 -19.39 22.15
C HIS A 487 -7.11 -20.27 22.45
N ASN A 488 -8.32 -19.71 22.29
CA ASN A 488 -9.59 -20.41 22.57
C ASN A 488 -9.64 -21.06 23.97
N GLY A 489 -9.02 -20.41 24.97
CA GLY A 489 -8.95 -20.91 26.35
C GLY A 489 -7.99 -22.09 26.58
N ARG A 490 -7.11 -22.38 25.61
CA ARG A 490 -6.06 -23.41 25.70
C ARG A 490 -4.70 -22.84 25.33
N VAL A 491 -3.64 -23.55 25.71
CA VAL A 491 -2.24 -23.23 25.42
C VAL A 491 -1.59 -24.47 24.83
N ASP A 492 -0.97 -24.31 23.67
CA ASP A 492 -0.28 -25.38 22.94
C ASP A 492 1.20 -25.43 23.31
N CYS A 493 1.79 -26.63 23.34
CA CYS A 493 3.20 -26.82 23.63
C CYS A 493 4.06 -26.68 22.36
N VAL A 494 5.17 -25.94 22.44
CA VAL A 494 6.05 -25.67 21.28
C VAL A 494 6.70 -26.91 20.64
N TYR A 495 6.84 -28.01 21.37
CA TYR A 495 7.51 -29.23 20.88
C TYR A 495 6.56 -30.36 20.52
N THR A 496 5.29 -30.31 20.92
CA THR A 496 4.42 -31.49 20.89
C THR A 496 2.99 -31.05 20.77
N ASP A 497 2.12 -31.87 20.19
CA ASP A 497 0.69 -31.58 20.01
C ASP A 497 -0.11 -31.58 21.33
N GLU A 498 0.55 -31.52 22.48
CA GLU A 498 -0.07 -31.50 23.80
C GLU A 498 -0.54 -30.08 24.13
N ASP A 499 -1.80 -29.96 24.54
CA ASP A 499 -2.42 -28.71 24.91
C ASP A 499 -2.93 -28.75 26.36
N ALA A 500 -3.05 -27.58 26.98
CA ALA A 500 -3.59 -27.48 28.34
C ALA A 500 -4.51 -26.26 28.46
N PRO A 501 -5.46 -26.25 29.42
CA PRO A 501 -6.29 -25.08 29.66
C PRO A 501 -5.44 -23.85 30.00
N ALA A 502 -5.77 -22.70 29.41
CA ALA A 502 -5.15 -21.43 29.74
C ALA A 502 -5.39 -21.06 31.20
N ARG A 503 -4.35 -20.56 31.89
CA ARG A 503 -4.42 -20.27 33.33
C ARG A 503 -3.56 -19.06 33.71
N PHE A 504 -4.13 -18.20 34.56
CA PHE A 504 -3.42 -17.10 35.23
C PHE A 504 -2.85 -17.49 36.60
N ASP A 505 -2.54 -18.77 36.81
CA ASP A 505 -1.98 -19.28 38.06
C ASP A 505 -0.62 -19.98 37.86
N THR A 506 0.02 -20.40 38.95
CA THR A 506 1.32 -21.08 38.92
C THR A 506 1.21 -22.62 38.89
N SER A 507 0.00 -23.17 38.81
CA SER A 507 -0.27 -24.60 38.81
C SER A 507 -0.27 -25.14 37.38
N THR A 508 0.91 -25.44 36.89
CA THR A 508 1.10 -25.70 35.45
C THR A 508 0.78 -27.12 35.01
N GLY A 509 0.37 -28.02 35.90
CA GLY A 509 0.16 -29.42 35.53
C GLY A 509 1.44 -30.00 34.91
N ASN A 510 1.39 -30.38 33.63
CA ASN A 510 2.52 -30.86 32.85
C ASN A 510 3.21 -29.76 32.00
N LEU A 511 2.68 -28.53 32.00
CA LEU A 511 3.30 -27.40 31.28
C LEU A 511 4.54 -26.89 32.01
N ASN A 512 5.54 -26.56 31.21
CA ASN A 512 6.79 -25.93 31.58
C ASN A 512 7.07 -24.73 30.67
N THR A 513 8.18 -24.04 30.91
CA THR A 513 8.60 -22.86 30.14
C THR A 513 9.93 -23.15 29.45
N GLU A 514 9.94 -23.06 28.13
CA GLU A 514 11.14 -23.17 27.31
C GLU A 514 11.78 -21.79 27.13
N HIS A 515 13.11 -21.74 27.08
CA HIS A 515 13.85 -20.55 26.67
C HIS A 515 14.45 -20.83 25.28
N THR A 516 14.27 -19.95 24.30
CA THR A 516 14.97 -20.14 23.01
C THR A 516 16.48 -20.02 23.16
N TRP A 517 16.94 -19.25 24.15
CA TRP A 517 18.33 -19.24 24.59
C TRP A 517 18.51 -19.87 25.98
N PRO A 518 19.25 -20.98 26.12
CA PRO A 518 19.37 -21.70 27.39
C PRO A 518 19.91 -20.82 28.53
N GLN A 519 19.33 -20.96 29.72
CA GLN A 519 19.80 -20.27 30.93
C GLN A 519 21.27 -20.58 31.24
N SER A 520 21.72 -21.82 30.98
CA SER A 520 23.11 -22.26 31.15
C SER A 520 24.11 -21.53 30.22
N LEU A 521 23.62 -20.88 29.16
CA LEU A 521 24.42 -20.13 28.19
C LEU A 521 24.28 -18.61 28.36
N GLY A 522 23.87 -18.15 29.55
CA GLY A 522 23.91 -16.74 29.93
C GLY A 522 22.56 -16.05 30.11
N ALA A 523 21.44 -16.74 29.89
CA ALA A 523 20.09 -16.20 30.13
C ALA A 523 19.56 -16.44 31.56
N SER A 524 20.42 -16.81 32.51
CA SER A 524 19.99 -17.12 33.89
C SER A 524 19.76 -15.90 34.80
N ALA A 525 20.15 -14.70 34.36
CA ALA A 525 20.04 -13.46 35.11
C ALA A 525 18.83 -12.61 34.66
N TRP A 526 18.36 -11.72 35.53
CA TRP A 526 17.33 -10.74 35.17
C TRP A 526 17.89 -9.68 34.20
N PRO A 527 17.09 -9.21 33.22
CA PRO A 527 15.70 -9.59 32.91
C PRO A 527 15.59 -10.85 32.04
N ALA A 528 16.68 -11.29 31.40
CA ALA A 528 16.69 -12.40 30.43
C ALA A 528 16.01 -13.67 30.95
N LYS A 529 16.08 -13.97 32.25
CA LYS A 529 15.40 -15.15 32.81
C LYS A 529 13.88 -15.15 32.59
N CYS A 530 13.22 -13.99 32.56
CA CYS A 530 11.76 -13.85 32.56
C CYS A 530 11.21 -13.07 31.36
N ASP A 531 12.05 -12.83 30.37
CA ASP A 531 11.76 -12.00 29.21
C ASP A 531 10.81 -12.75 28.26
N LEU A 532 9.56 -12.29 28.19
CA LEU A 532 8.47 -12.95 27.48
C LEU A 532 8.75 -13.15 25.99
N HIS A 533 9.65 -12.35 25.41
CA HIS A 533 10.01 -12.42 24.00
C HIS A 533 10.84 -13.66 23.63
N HIS A 534 11.26 -14.46 24.61
CA HIS A 534 11.97 -15.71 24.34
C HIS A 534 11.56 -16.86 25.25
N LEU A 535 10.39 -16.75 25.89
CA LEU A 535 9.77 -17.81 26.67
C LEU A 535 8.62 -18.45 25.88
N TYR A 536 8.52 -19.78 25.94
CA TYR A 536 7.45 -20.52 25.27
C TYR A 536 6.81 -21.57 26.19
N PRO A 537 5.51 -21.82 26.10
CA PRO A 537 4.87 -22.98 26.71
C PRO A 537 5.42 -24.28 26.11
N THR A 538 5.67 -25.27 26.96
CA THR A 538 6.21 -26.55 26.52
C THR A 538 5.82 -27.67 27.47
N ASP A 539 5.81 -28.90 27.00
CA ASP A 539 5.66 -30.07 27.85
C ASP A 539 6.92 -30.26 28.74
N ALA A 540 6.72 -30.62 30.00
CA ALA A 540 7.81 -30.75 30.96
C ALA A 540 8.81 -31.86 30.58
N VAL A 541 8.35 -32.96 29.97
CA VAL A 541 9.20 -34.07 29.55
C VAL A 541 9.97 -33.72 28.29
N ALA A 542 9.31 -33.10 27.31
CA ALA A 542 9.92 -32.61 26.07
C ALA A 542 11.02 -31.58 26.36
N ASN A 543 10.72 -30.56 27.17
CA ASN A 543 11.67 -29.53 27.59
C ASN A 543 12.89 -30.14 28.31
N SER A 544 12.64 -31.04 29.27
CA SER A 544 13.73 -31.72 29.99
C SER A 544 14.63 -32.55 29.06
N SER A 545 14.05 -33.15 28.02
CA SER A 545 14.78 -33.92 27.02
C SER A 545 15.57 -33.03 26.06
N ARG A 546 15.01 -31.88 25.66
CA ARG A 546 15.66 -30.88 24.80
C ARG A 546 16.86 -30.21 25.49
N SER A 547 16.76 -29.92 26.78
CA SER A 547 17.86 -29.39 27.60
C SER A 547 18.52 -28.16 26.93
N SER A 548 19.85 -28.08 26.89
CA SER A 548 20.58 -27.03 26.17
C SER A 548 21.12 -27.48 24.81
N HIS A 549 20.50 -28.49 24.19
CA HIS A 549 20.91 -28.96 22.85
C HIS A 549 20.55 -27.91 21.78
N PRO A 550 21.41 -27.70 20.77
CA PRO A 550 21.12 -26.79 19.67
C PRO A 550 19.97 -27.31 18.81
N PHE A 551 19.19 -26.39 18.23
CA PHE A 551 18.18 -26.74 17.23
C PHE A 551 18.84 -27.27 15.96
N GLY A 552 18.26 -28.31 15.36
CA GLY A 552 18.73 -28.88 14.10
C GLY A 552 18.35 -30.35 13.95
N VAL A 553 18.66 -30.92 12.78
CA VAL A 553 18.40 -32.33 12.49
C VAL A 553 19.35 -33.19 13.34
N PRO A 554 18.83 -34.10 14.18
CA PRO A 554 19.67 -34.99 14.98
C PRO A 554 20.46 -35.95 14.08
N SER A 555 21.68 -36.29 14.48
CA SER A 555 22.48 -37.27 13.76
C SER A 555 21.86 -38.68 13.87
N ALA A 556 21.97 -39.47 12.80
CA ALA A 556 21.44 -40.83 12.80
C ALA A 556 22.01 -41.65 13.99
N GLY A 557 21.11 -42.16 14.84
CA GLY A 557 21.47 -42.95 16.04
C GLY A 557 21.75 -42.14 17.31
N THR A 558 21.56 -40.81 17.31
CA THR A 558 21.72 -39.96 18.51
C THR A 558 20.40 -39.54 19.15
N VAL A 559 19.26 -39.90 18.56
CA VAL A 559 17.92 -39.61 19.11
C VAL A 559 17.70 -40.46 20.36
N THR A 560 17.48 -39.79 21.50
CA THR A 560 17.26 -40.44 22.81
C THR A 560 15.82 -40.31 23.30
N TRP A 561 15.02 -39.45 22.66
CA TRP A 561 13.61 -39.21 22.90
C TRP A 561 12.99 -38.67 21.61
N GLU A 562 11.75 -39.07 21.31
CA GLU A 562 10.95 -38.54 20.21
C GLU A 562 9.47 -38.55 20.59
N ARG A 563 8.71 -37.52 20.19
CA ARG A 563 7.24 -37.47 20.30
C ARG A 563 6.69 -36.45 19.32
N ASP A 564 5.64 -36.82 18.58
CA ASP A 564 4.92 -35.95 17.64
C ASP A 564 5.81 -35.26 16.58
N GLY A 565 6.97 -35.85 16.27
CA GLY A 565 7.92 -35.32 15.27
C GLY A 565 9.05 -34.46 15.85
N SER A 566 9.08 -34.24 17.17
CA SER A 566 10.19 -33.62 17.90
C SER A 566 11.23 -34.58 18.42
#